data_AF-A0A2P8D0M8-F1
#
_entry.id   AF-A0A2P8D0M8-F1
#
_cell.length_a   1.000
_cell.length_b   1.000
_cell.length_c   1.000
_cell.angle_alpha   90.00
_cell.angle_beta   90.00
_cell.angle_gamma   90.00
#
_symmetry.space_group_name_H-M   'P 1'
#
loop_
_entity.id
_entity.type
_entity.pdbx_description
1 polymer ?
#
loop_
_entity_poly.entity_id
_entity_poly.type
_entity_poly.pdbx_seq_one_letter_code
_entity_poly.pdbx_strand_id
1 'polypeptide(L)'
;MEETTNYIEAFKRFAGVKEGEFSIELTGKEGAYVHYDDKEFRVCRYTDLLWEFKTYFNDDYDLIYTETPFELWGALLEDHNEITQEDLIIDIYKAWKLYWDSKRKDFLNESHYTKVRNLSWGNFQELIEKVKSNQDNTLQDAIEISDMDFVPILALAIRYQFKNEDDFYAECVRILIEEYPDLFSDDGNFDKVVLTESAETKDNSYYIFSIES
;
A
#
# COMPACT_ATOMS: atom_id res chain seq x y z
N MET A 1 19.28 19.53 8.24
CA MET A 1 20.06 19.50 9.50
C MET A 1 19.21 18.99 10.64
N GLU A 2 18.06 19.60 10.94
CA GLU A 2 17.16 19.15 12.01
C GLU A 2 16.56 17.76 11.77
N GLU A 3 16.15 17.44 10.53
CA GLU A 3 15.62 16.10 10.20
C GLU A 3 16.67 15.00 10.36
N THR A 4 17.90 15.20 9.88
CA THR A 4 19.03 14.27 10.04
C THR A 4 19.27 13.92 11.50
N THR A 5 19.22 14.93 12.38
CA THR A 5 19.43 14.74 13.82
C THR A 5 18.35 13.84 14.42
N ASN A 6 17.12 13.89 13.93
CA ASN A 6 16.03 13.08 14.47
C ASN A 6 16.10 11.60 14.06
N TYR A 7 16.45 11.26 12.82
CA TYR A 7 16.67 9.85 12.43
C TYR A 7 17.80 9.20 13.23
N ILE A 8 18.91 9.94 13.42
CA ILE A 8 20.05 9.51 14.25
C ILE A 8 19.58 9.26 15.69
N GLU A 9 18.82 10.18 16.27
CA GLU A 9 18.36 10.05 17.65
C GLU A 9 17.33 8.93 17.82
N ALA A 10 16.45 8.71 16.83
CA ALA A 10 15.51 7.59 16.83
C ALA A 10 16.24 6.25 16.85
N PHE A 11 17.24 6.09 15.99
CA PHE A 11 18.04 4.87 15.94
C PHE A 11 18.84 4.66 17.23
N LYS A 12 19.43 5.71 17.81
CA LYS A 12 20.14 5.63 19.09
C LYS A 12 19.25 5.14 20.23
N ARG A 13 17.99 5.58 20.27
CA ARG A 13 17.00 5.11 21.25
C ARG A 13 16.62 3.65 21.02
N PHE A 14 16.46 3.24 19.77
CA PHE A 14 16.16 1.85 19.40
C PHE A 14 17.29 0.89 19.78
N ALA A 15 18.50 1.13 19.27
CA ALA A 15 19.62 0.22 19.45
C ALA A 15 20.34 0.40 20.81
N GLY A 16 20.07 1.48 21.55
CA GLY A 16 20.75 1.78 22.82
C GLY A 16 22.22 2.18 22.64
N VAL A 17 22.58 2.74 21.49
CA VAL A 17 23.96 3.02 21.05
C VAL A 17 24.30 4.51 21.09
N LYS A 18 25.59 4.82 20.96
CA LYS A 18 26.07 6.21 20.81
C LYS A 18 26.31 6.57 19.35
N GLU A 19 26.33 7.88 19.10
CA GLU A 19 26.71 8.41 17.78
C GLU A 19 28.17 8.04 17.47
N GLY A 20 28.41 7.54 16.25
CA GLY A 20 29.71 7.03 15.81
C GLY A 20 29.88 5.50 15.94
N GLU A 21 28.93 4.79 16.55
CA GLU A 21 28.90 3.32 16.59
C GLU A 21 28.20 2.70 15.38
N PHE A 22 27.55 3.51 14.55
CA PHE A 22 26.85 3.14 13.33
C PHE A 22 27.10 4.17 12.23
N SER A 23 26.87 3.80 10.98
CA SER A 23 26.83 4.74 9.85
C SER A 23 25.40 4.92 9.36
N ILE A 24 25.04 6.15 8.98
CA ILE A 24 23.71 6.49 8.47
C ILE A 24 23.83 7.20 7.13
N GLU A 25 23.00 6.79 6.17
CA GLU A 25 22.81 7.44 4.88
C GLU A 25 21.39 7.98 4.78
N LEU A 26 21.24 9.23 4.33
CA LEU A 26 19.94 9.84 4.07
C LEU A 26 19.63 9.78 2.58
N THR A 27 18.52 9.17 2.22
CA THR A 27 18.04 9.06 0.84
C THR A 27 17.03 10.16 0.48
N GLY A 28 16.85 11.14 1.36
CA GLY A 28 15.96 12.28 1.14
C GLY A 28 14.55 11.97 1.63
N LYS A 29 13.66 11.51 0.74
CA LYS A 29 12.24 11.30 1.06
C LYS A 29 11.87 9.89 1.51
N GLU A 30 12.80 8.95 1.41
CA GLU A 30 12.61 7.51 1.70
C GLU A 30 13.03 7.14 3.14
N GLY A 31 13.43 8.14 3.93
CA GLY A 31 13.96 7.98 5.28
C GLY A 31 15.48 7.89 5.31
N ALA A 32 15.99 7.01 6.18
CA ALA A 32 17.41 6.81 6.40
C ALA A 32 17.78 5.33 6.47
N TYR A 33 18.93 4.98 5.92
CA TYR A 33 19.53 3.64 6.00
C TYR A 33 20.65 3.66 7.02
N VAL A 34 20.67 2.70 7.93
CA VAL A 34 21.62 2.61 9.04
C VAL A 34 22.33 1.26 9.00
N HIS A 35 23.65 1.28 8.93
CA HIS A 35 24.46 0.08 9.08
C HIS A 35 25.00 -0.02 10.51
N TYR A 36 24.67 -1.12 11.18
CA TYR A 36 25.09 -1.42 12.55
C TYR A 36 25.18 -2.94 12.77
N ASP A 37 26.28 -3.41 13.35
CA ASP A 37 26.50 -4.83 13.71
C ASP A 37 26.26 -5.83 12.55
N ASP A 38 26.90 -5.58 11.40
CA ASP A 38 26.76 -6.37 10.16
C ASP A 38 25.32 -6.50 9.63
N LYS A 39 24.42 -5.61 10.07
CA LYS A 39 23.04 -5.50 9.60
C LYS A 39 22.75 -4.11 9.04
N GLU A 40 21.78 -4.06 8.15
CA GLU A 40 21.20 -2.83 7.66
C GLU A 40 19.79 -2.66 8.23
N PHE A 41 19.51 -1.44 8.68
CA PHE A 41 18.22 -1.03 9.22
C PHE A 41 17.71 0.13 8.41
N ARG A 42 16.40 0.16 8.21
CA ARG A 42 15.70 1.31 7.67
C ARG A 42 15.01 2.06 8.81
N VAL A 43 15.17 3.38 8.80
CA VAL A 43 14.54 4.31 9.76
C VAL A 43 13.69 5.29 8.97
N CYS A 44 12.37 5.22 9.13
CA CYS A 44 11.43 6.06 8.37
C CYS A 44 10.36 6.68 9.28
N ARG A 45 9.87 7.86 8.91
CA ARG A 45 8.65 8.44 9.48
C ARG A 45 7.44 7.89 8.74
N TYR A 46 6.27 8.08 9.35
CA TYR A 46 4.98 7.86 8.67
C TYR A 46 4.89 8.60 7.33
N THR A 47 5.36 9.86 7.29
CA THR A 47 5.32 10.68 6.07
C THR A 47 6.22 10.17 4.96
N ASP A 48 7.29 9.45 5.30
CA ASP A 48 8.23 8.89 4.33
C ASP A 48 7.57 7.68 3.66
N LEU A 49 6.97 6.78 4.46
CA LEU A 49 6.18 5.65 3.98
C LEU A 49 4.97 6.11 3.14
N LEU A 50 4.30 7.18 3.56
CA LEU A 50 3.21 7.79 2.80
C LEU A 50 3.68 8.32 1.44
N TRP A 51 4.86 8.94 1.39
CA TRP A 51 5.42 9.45 0.14
C TRP A 51 5.81 8.31 -0.80
N GLU A 52 6.41 7.25 -0.28
CA GLU A 52 6.74 6.06 -1.07
C GLU A 52 5.50 5.41 -1.65
N PHE A 53 4.52 5.10 -0.81
CA PHE A 53 3.29 4.44 -1.25
C PHE A 53 2.56 5.28 -2.31
N LYS A 54 2.51 6.61 -2.14
CA LYS A 54 2.00 7.53 -3.17
C LYS A 54 2.77 7.44 -4.48
N THR A 55 4.09 7.36 -4.41
CA THR A 55 4.97 7.33 -5.60
C THR A 55 4.76 6.03 -6.38
N TYR A 56 4.64 4.90 -5.69
CA TYR A 56 4.32 3.62 -6.32
C TYR A 56 2.92 3.59 -6.96
N PHE A 57 1.92 4.18 -6.30
CA PHE A 57 0.52 4.11 -6.76
C PHE A 57 0.16 5.11 -7.87
N ASN A 58 0.87 6.23 -8.00
CA ASN A 58 0.47 7.33 -8.88
C ASN A 58 0.82 7.08 -10.37
N ASP A 59 1.72 6.15 -10.69
CA ASP A 59 2.32 6.05 -12.03
C ASP A 59 1.97 4.77 -12.82
N ASP A 60 1.54 3.66 -12.20
CA ASP A 60 1.14 2.44 -12.94
C ASP A 60 0.23 1.53 -12.11
N TYR A 61 -0.99 1.27 -12.61
CA TYR A 61 -1.95 0.38 -11.95
C TYR A 61 -1.51 -1.08 -11.94
N ASP A 62 -0.54 -1.47 -12.78
CA ASP A 62 0.06 -2.80 -12.73
C ASP A 62 0.98 -2.97 -11.52
N LEU A 63 1.52 -1.88 -10.94
CA LEU A 63 2.38 -1.94 -9.75
C LEU A 63 1.59 -2.27 -8.47
N ILE A 64 0.28 -2.02 -8.46
CA ILE A 64 -0.65 -2.47 -7.40
C ILE A 64 -0.54 -4.00 -7.23
N TYR A 65 -0.31 -4.73 -8.33
CA TYR A 65 -0.24 -6.18 -8.34
C TYR A 65 1.11 -6.74 -7.90
N THR A 66 2.21 -6.01 -8.08
CA THR A 66 3.56 -6.54 -7.84
C THR A 66 4.14 -6.22 -6.47
N GLU A 67 3.70 -5.15 -5.82
CA GLU A 67 4.36 -4.62 -4.63
C GLU A 67 3.43 -4.39 -3.43
N THR A 68 2.12 -4.65 -3.56
CA THR A 68 1.15 -4.49 -2.46
C THR A 68 0.41 -5.80 -2.19
N PRO A 69 0.29 -6.25 -0.92
CA PRO A 69 -0.43 -7.48 -0.58
C PRO A 69 -1.91 -7.35 -0.97
N PHE A 70 -2.50 -8.44 -1.46
CA PHE A 70 -3.92 -8.43 -1.82
C PHE A 70 -4.80 -8.23 -0.59
N GLU A 71 -4.35 -8.74 0.55
CA GLU A 71 -5.02 -8.71 1.84
C GLU A 71 -5.22 -7.27 2.36
N LEU A 72 -4.40 -6.29 1.92
CA LEU A 72 -4.62 -4.87 2.21
C LEU A 72 -6.01 -4.41 1.73
N TRP A 73 -6.43 -4.85 0.54
CA TRP A 73 -7.71 -4.45 -0.04
C TRP A 73 -8.88 -5.06 0.73
N GLY A 74 -8.70 -6.26 1.27
CA GLY A 74 -9.66 -6.91 2.16
C GLY A 74 -9.83 -6.14 3.45
N ALA A 75 -8.71 -5.83 4.12
CA ALA A 75 -8.71 -5.05 5.37
C ALA A 75 -9.37 -3.67 5.20
N LEU A 76 -9.10 -2.97 4.09
CA LEU A 76 -9.76 -1.69 3.78
C LEU A 76 -11.27 -1.84 3.58
N LEU A 77 -11.74 -2.90 2.94
CA LEU A 77 -13.18 -3.14 2.77
C LEU A 77 -13.85 -3.46 4.11
N GLU A 78 -13.19 -4.22 4.98
CA GLU A 78 -13.71 -4.58 6.31
C GLU A 78 -13.79 -3.37 7.25
N ASP A 79 -12.80 -2.48 7.22
CA ASP A 79 -12.77 -1.27 8.05
C ASP A 79 -13.81 -0.22 7.62
N HIS A 80 -14.28 -0.26 6.36
CA HIS A 80 -15.29 0.65 5.79
C HIS A 80 -16.68 0.01 5.69
N ASN A 81 -17.25 -0.35 6.85
CA ASN A 81 -18.56 -1.01 6.95
C ASN A 81 -19.76 -0.16 6.44
N GLU A 82 -19.56 1.12 6.17
CA GLU A 82 -20.55 1.99 5.56
C GLU A 82 -20.78 1.70 4.06
N ILE A 83 -19.87 0.98 3.41
CA ILE A 83 -19.96 0.67 1.99
C ILE A 83 -21.02 -0.40 1.77
N THR A 84 -22.11 -0.02 1.09
CA THR A 84 -23.11 -0.99 0.69
C THR A 84 -22.63 -1.82 -0.50
N GLN A 85 -23.17 -3.04 -0.60
CA GLN A 85 -22.97 -3.90 -1.76
C GLN A 85 -23.30 -3.20 -3.10
N GLU A 86 -24.33 -2.36 -3.13
CA GLU A 86 -24.76 -1.62 -4.32
C GLU A 86 -23.74 -0.55 -4.72
N ASP A 87 -23.21 0.19 -3.74
CA ASP A 87 -22.14 1.18 -3.95
C ASP A 87 -20.86 0.50 -4.47
N LEU A 88 -20.47 -0.61 -3.84
CA LEU A 88 -19.31 -1.39 -4.23
C LEU A 88 -19.42 -1.87 -5.69
N ILE A 89 -20.57 -2.44 -6.09
CA ILE A 89 -20.81 -2.86 -7.49
C ILE A 89 -20.66 -1.68 -8.46
N ILE A 90 -21.22 -0.53 -8.13
CA ILE A 90 -21.14 0.69 -8.95
C ILE A 90 -19.68 1.14 -9.10
N ASP A 91 -18.89 1.09 -8.03
CA ASP A 91 -17.52 1.57 -8.04
C ASP A 91 -16.56 0.59 -8.70
N ILE A 92 -16.77 -0.73 -8.56
CA ILE A 92 -16.06 -1.75 -9.37
C ILE A 92 -16.34 -1.53 -10.86
N TYR A 93 -17.58 -1.22 -11.25
CA TYR A 93 -17.90 -0.90 -12.64
C TYR A 93 -17.14 0.33 -13.16
N LYS A 94 -17.12 1.42 -12.37
CA LYS A 94 -16.39 2.64 -12.73
C LYS A 94 -14.90 2.38 -12.87
N ALA A 95 -14.32 1.64 -11.92
CA ALA A 95 -12.90 1.26 -11.91
C ALA A 95 -12.56 0.37 -13.11
N TRP A 96 -13.38 -0.64 -13.41
CA TRP A 96 -13.22 -1.51 -14.58
C TRP A 96 -13.19 -0.70 -15.88
N LYS A 97 -14.12 0.25 -16.01
CA LYS A 97 -14.16 1.13 -17.19
C LYS A 97 -12.89 1.97 -17.32
N LEU A 98 -12.44 2.59 -16.23
CA LEU A 98 -11.23 3.42 -16.23
C LEU A 98 -9.99 2.59 -16.58
N TYR A 99 -9.85 1.41 -15.97
CA TYR A 99 -8.75 0.48 -16.22
C TYR A 99 -8.63 0.17 -17.72
N TRP A 100 -9.70 -0.29 -18.36
CA TRP A 100 -9.65 -0.61 -19.80
C TRP A 100 -9.44 0.61 -20.69
N ASP A 101 -10.03 1.76 -20.33
CA ASP A 101 -9.81 3.01 -21.07
C ASP A 101 -8.32 3.44 -21.01
N SER A 102 -7.62 3.22 -19.89
CA SER A 102 -6.18 3.46 -19.77
C SER A 102 -5.33 2.45 -20.54
N LYS A 103 -5.65 1.16 -20.46
CA LYS A 103 -4.90 0.06 -21.12
C LYS A 103 -4.93 0.12 -22.64
N ARG A 104 -5.88 0.83 -23.23
CA ARG A 104 -6.04 0.89 -24.70
C ARG A 104 -4.74 1.23 -25.45
N LYS A 105 -3.87 2.05 -24.86
CA LYS A 105 -2.60 2.47 -25.48
C LYS A 105 -1.55 1.36 -25.56
N ASP A 106 -1.66 0.33 -24.72
CA ASP A 106 -0.69 -0.76 -24.60
C ASP A 106 -0.92 -1.84 -25.68
N PHE A 107 -2.10 -1.82 -26.31
CA PHE A 107 -2.46 -2.77 -27.35
C PHE A 107 -2.12 -2.22 -28.74
N LEU A 108 -1.24 -2.93 -29.44
CA LEU A 108 -0.91 -2.65 -30.85
C LEU A 108 -2.07 -2.96 -31.81
N ASN A 109 -3.08 -3.71 -31.37
CA ASN A 109 -4.18 -4.22 -32.21
C ASN A 109 -5.54 -4.08 -31.52
N GLU A 110 -6.42 -3.28 -32.12
CA GLU A 110 -7.79 -3.01 -31.63
C GLU A 110 -8.66 -4.28 -31.52
N SER A 111 -8.48 -5.25 -32.43
CA SER A 111 -9.21 -6.53 -32.38
C SER A 111 -8.79 -7.35 -31.15
N HIS A 112 -7.50 -7.36 -30.84
CA HIS A 112 -7.00 -8.03 -29.65
C HIS A 112 -7.50 -7.35 -28.38
N TYR A 113 -7.38 -6.01 -28.29
CA TYR A 113 -7.93 -5.21 -27.20
C TYR A 113 -9.42 -5.50 -26.97
N THR A 114 -10.23 -5.46 -28.04
CA THR A 114 -11.68 -5.72 -27.95
C THR A 114 -11.97 -7.12 -27.42
N LYS A 115 -11.22 -8.14 -27.88
CA LYS A 115 -11.39 -9.52 -27.41
C LYS A 115 -11.07 -9.66 -25.93
N VAL A 116 -9.93 -9.14 -25.47
CA VAL A 116 -9.50 -9.26 -24.06
C VAL A 116 -10.44 -8.46 -23.16
N ARG A 117 -10.84 -7.26 -23.56
CA ARG A 117 -11.81 -6.45 -22.83
C ARG A 117 -13.18 -7.15 -22.71
N ASN A 118 -13.65 -7.81 -23.77
CA ASN A 118 -14.92 -8.56 -23.71
C ASN A 118 -14.84 -9.77 -22.77
N LEU A 119 -13.68 -10.44 -22.71
CA LEU A 119 -13.44 -11.51 -21.73
C LEU A 119 -13.49 -10.94 -20.30
N SER A 120 -12.77 -9.85 -20.05
CA SER A 120 -12.81 -9.16 -18.75
C SER A 120 -14.21 -8.68 -18.38
N TRP A 121 -15.04 -8.26 -19.35
CA TRP A 121 -16.44 -7.94 -19.09
C TRP A 121 -17.25 -9.16 -18.63
N GLY A 122 -17.04 -10.33 -19.25
CA GLY A 122 -17.68 -11.57 -18.80
C GLY A 122 -17.28 -11.93 -17.37
N ASN A 123 -15.99 -11.85 -17.06
CA ASN A 123 -15.47 -12.07 -15.73
C ASN A 123 -16.02 -11.05 -14.70
N PHE A 124 -16.20 -9.79 -15.11
CA PHE A 124 -16.80 -8.76 -14.27
C PHE A 124 -18.25 -9.12 -13.93
N GLN A 125 -19.03 -9.61 -14.90
CA GLN A 125 -20.40 -10.06 -14.63
C GLN A 125 -20.44 -11.22 -13.62
N GLU A 126 -19.48 -12.14 -13.69
CA GLU A 126 -19.34 -13.22 -12.69
C GLU A 126 -19.04 -12.67 -11.30
N LEU A 127 -18.09 -11.72 -11.18
CA LEU A 127 -17.77 -11.06 -9.92
C LEU A 127 -19.00 -10.36 -9.33
N ILE A 128 -19.78 -9.64 -10.14
CA ILE A 128 -21.00 -8.96 -9.67
C ILE A 128 -22.02 -9.95 -9.10
N GLU A 129 -22.23 -11.10 -9.73
CA GLU A 129 -23.16 -12.11 -9.21
C GLU A 129 -22.68 -12.71 -7.89
N LYS A 130 -21.36 -12.91 -7.73
CA LYS A 130 -20.76 -13.33 -6.47
C LYS A 130 -20.92 -12.27 -5.38
N VAL A 131 -20.54 -11.02 -5.66
CA VAL A 131 -20.69 -9.88 -4.73
C VAL A 131 -22.12 -9.75 -4.26
N LYS A 132 -23.12 -9.85 -5.16
CA LYS A 132 -24.56 -9.83 -4.82
C LYS A 132 -24.98 -10.94 -3.85
N SER A 133 -24.33 -12.09 -3.92
CA SER A 133 -24.63 -13.23 -3.06
C SER A 133 -23.93 -13.17 -1.70
N ASN A 134 -22.72 -12.60 -1.66
CA ASN A 134 -21.94 -12.39 -0.45
C ASN A 134 -20.88 -11.29 -0.65
N GLN A 135 -20.99 -10.18 0.07
CA GLN A 135 -20.04 -9.06 -0.03
C GLN A 135 -18.70 -9.37 0.65
N ASP A 136 -18.71 -10.16 1.73
CA ASP A 136 -17.54 -10.38 2.59
C ASP A 136 -16.40 -11.13 1.89
N ASN A 137 -16.70 -11.82 0.78
CA ASN A 137 -15.72 -12.60 0.01
C ASN A 137 -15.24 -11.90 -1.27
N THR A 138 -15.56 -10.62 -1.48
CA THR A 138 -15.32 -9.92 -2.75
C THR A 138 -13.88 -10.03 -3.25
N LEU A 139 -12.89 -9.88 -2.36
CA LEU A 139 -11.48 -9.99 -2.73
C LEU A 139 -11.11 -11.41 -3.18
N GLN A 140 -11.49 -12.41 -2.38
CA GLN A 140 -11.22 -13.83 -2.69
C GLN A 140 -11.88 -14.22 -4.02
N ASP A 141 -13.10 -13.75 -4.25
CA ASP A 141 -13.84 -13.99 -5.48
C ASP A 141 -13.18 -13.35 -6.70
N ALA A 142 -12.61 -12.15 -6.56
CA ALA A 142 -11.84 -11.50 -7.61
C ALA A 142 -10.55 -12.24 -7.96
N ILE A 143 -9.80 -12.70 -6.94
CA ILE A 143 -8.59 -13.50 -7.12
C ILE A 143 -8.90 -14.81 -7.87
N GLU A 144 -9.99 -15.50 -7.51
CA GLU A 144 -10.39 -16.75 -8.16
C GLU A 144 -10.78 -16.57 -9.63
N ILE A 145 -11.34 -15.42 -9.99
CA ILE A 145 -11.80 -15.14 -11.36
C ILE A 145 -10.62 -14.71 -12.25
N SER A 146 -9.89 -13.67 -11.83
CA SER A 146 -8.70 -13.16 -12.51
C SER A 146 -8.02 -12.15 -11.59
N ASP A 147 -7.06 -12.61 -10.81
CA ASP A 147 -6.23 -11.77 -9.94
C ASP A 147 -5.59 -10.59 -10.68
N MET A 148 -5.00 -10.85 -11.85
CA MET A 148 -4.33 -9.84 -12.67
C MET A 148 -5.29 -8.73 -13.15
N ASP A 149 -6.55 -9.06 -13.46
CA ASP A 149 -7.50 -8.05 -13.93
C ASP A 149 -8.27 -7.39 -12.79
N PHE A 150 -8.74 -8.17 -11.81
CA PHE A 150 -9.70 -7.67 -10.83
C PHE A 150 -9.08 -7.10 -9.57
N VAL A 151 -7.88 -7.52 -9.15
CA VAL A 151 -7.24 -6.88 -8.00
C VAL A 151 -6.98 -5.39 -8.25
N PRO A 152 -6.37 -4.97 -9.39
CA PRO A 152 -6.18 -3.53 -9.66
C PRO A 152 -7.51 -2.77 -9.75
N ILE A 153 -8.55 -3.40 -10.30
CA ILE A 153 -9.89 -2.82 -10.38
C ILE A 153 -10.53 -2.66 -8.99
N LEU A 154 -10.38 -3.64 -8.10
CA LEU A 154 -10.87 -3.57 -6.73
C LEU A 154 -10.13 -2.49 -5.94
N ALA A 155 -8.80 -2.43 -6.03
CA ALA A 155 -8.02 -1.38 -5.38
C ALA A 155 -8.47 0.03 -5.83
N LEU A 156 -8.74 0.20 -7.13
CA LEU A 156 -9.33 1.42 -7.68
C LEU A 156 -10.74 1.71 -7.15
N ALA A 157 -11.59 0.69 -7.06
CA ALA A 157 -12.94 0.83 -6.54
C ALA A 157 -12.95 1.25 -5.06
N ILE A 158 -12.06 0.68 -4.26
CA ILE A 158 -11.86 1.03 -2.85
C ILE A 158 -11.36 2.47 -2.74
N ARG A 159 -10.37 2.87 -3.55
CA ARG A 159 -9.90 4.27 -3.58
C ARG A 159 -11.05 5.26 -3.80
N TYR A 160 -12.03 4.95 -4.65
CA TYR A 160 -13.17 5.84 -4.89
C TYR A 160 -14.10 6.04 -3.70
N GLN A 161 -14.02 5.18 -2.68
CA GLN A 161 -14.76 5.36 -1.43
C GLN A 161 -14.21 6.51 -0.58
N PHE A 162 -12.94 6.88 -0.79
CA PHE A 162 -12.30 7.95 -0.07
C PHE A 162 -12.59 9.30 -0.73
N LYS A 163 -13.09 10.25 0.06
CA LYS A 163 -13.33 11.64 -0.39
C LYS A 163 -12.03 12.36 -0.74
N ASN A 164 -10.96 12.00 -0.04
CA ASN A 164 -9.64 12.57 -0.19
C ASN A 164 -8.66 11.42 -0.46
N GLU A 165 -7.92 11.55 -1.54
CA GLU A 165 -6.90 10.58 -1.91
C GLU A 165 -5.78 10.49 -0.86
N ASP A 166 -5.45 11.58 -0.17
CA ASP A 166 -4.46 11.53 0.91
C ASP A 166 -4.92 10.68 2.10
N ASP A 167 -6.23 10.62 2.35
CA ASP A 167 -6.80 9.81 3.42
C ASP A 167 -6.73 8.31 3.06
N PHE A 168 -6.96 7.97 1.79
CA PHE A 168 -6.78 6.60 1.28
C PHE A 168 -5.35 6.11 1.51
N TYR A 169 -4.35 6.87 1.08
CA TYR A 169 -2.95 6.47 1.25
C TYR A 169 -2.54 6.41 2.72
N ALA A 170 -3.07 7.30 3.55
CA ALA A 170 -2.86 7.24 4.98
C ALA A 170 -3.40 5.94 5.59
N GLU A 171 -4.58 5.52 5.17
CA GLU A 171 -5.20 4.28 5.66
C GLU A 171 -4.42 3.05 5.19
N CYS A 172 -3.99 3.02 3.93
CA CYS A 172 -3.13 1.96 3.41
C CYS A 172 -1.86 1.80 4.25
N VAL A 173 -1.13 2.90 4.47
CA VAL A 173 0.11 2.88 5.25
C VAL A 173 -0.14 2.49 6.70
N ARG A 174 -1.25 2.92 7.31
CA ARG A 174 -1.63 2.50 8.66
C ARG A 174 -1.76 0.98 8.73
N ILE A 175 -2.58 0.40 7.85
CA ILE A 175 -2.84 -1.05 7.84
C ILE A 175 -1.56 -1.83 7.57
N LEU A 176 -0.73 -1.40 6.60
CA LEU A 176 0.54 -2.06 6.30
C LEU A 176 1.49 -2.09 7.51
N ILE A 177 1.57 -1.00 8.27
CA ILE A 177 2.40 -0.93 9.48
C ILE A 177 1.84 -1.84 10.59
N GLU A 178 0.52 -1.89 10.75
CA GLU A 178 -0.13 -2.56 11.89
C GLU A 178 -0.31 -4.06 11.67
N GLU A 179 -0.65 -4.47 10.45
CA GLU A 179 -1.07 -5.84 10.13
C GLU A 179 -0.04 -6.60 9.27
N TYR A 180 0.85 -5.88 8.56
CA TYR A 180 1.81 -6.48 7.61
C TYR A 180 3.26 -6.02 7.79
N PRO A 181 3.82 -6.03 9.02
CA PRO A 181 5.20 -5.59 9.28
C PRO A 181 6.25 -6.42 8.51
N ASP A 182 5.96 -7.69 8.26
CA ASP A 182 6.81 -8.64 7.52
C ASP A 182 7.07 -8.22 6.06
N LEU A 183 6.26 -7.32 5.49
CA LEU A 183 6.49 -6.77 4.15
C LEU A 183 7.64 -5.77 4.12
N PHE A 184 7.93 -5.15 5.26
CA PHE A 184 8.99 -4.16 5.37
C PHE A 184 10.25 -4.77 5.97
N SER A 185 10.12 -5.78 6.84
CA SER A 185 11.25 -6.33 7.60
C SER A 185 11.50 -7.81 7.41
N ASP A 186 12.77 -8.16 7.23
CA ASP A 186 13.24 -9.55 7.12
C ASP A 186 12.94 -10.41 8.36
N ASP A 187 12.94 -9.78 9.53
CA ASP A 187 12.73 -10.46 10.80
C ASP A 187 11.29 -10.31 11.32
N GLY A 188 10.43 -9.66 10.52
CA GLY A 188 9.03 -9.40 10.82
C GLY A 188 8.79 -8.35 11.92
N ASN A 189 9.84 -7.67 12.40
CA ASN A 189 9.70 -6.68 13.46
C ASN A 189 9.68 -5.26 12.89
N PHE A 190 8.72 -4.49 13.37
CA PHE A 190 8.54 -3.09 12.99
C PHE A 190 8.49 -2.23 14.25
N ASP A 191 9.65 -1.76 14.69
CA ASP A 191 9.80 -1.06 15.96
C ASP A 191 9.44 0.42 15.84
N LYS A 192 8.55 0.88 16.71
CA LYS A 192 8.13 2.29 16.77
C LYS A 192 8.86 3.04 17.88
N VAL A 193 9.59 4.08 17.53
CA VAL A 193 10.28 5.00 18.45
C VAL A 193 9.63 6.39 18.40
N VAL A 194 9.29 6.94 19.57
CA VAL A 194 8.76 8.32 19.69
C VAL A 194 9.83 9.21 20.32
N LEU A 195 10.17 10.33 19.66
CA LEU A 195 11.25 11.21 20.10
C LEU A 195 10.84 12.21 21.19
N THR A 196 9.56 12.60 21.23
CA THR A 196 9.02 13.54 22.22
C THR A 196 7.89 12.91 23.01
N GLU A 197 8.04 12.86 24.34
CA GLU A 197 7.04 12.28 25.26
C GLU A 197 5.73 13.08 25.33
N SER A 198 5.71 14.31 24.80
CA SER A 198 4.57 15.23 24.96
C SER A 198 3.44 15.05 23.95
N ALA A 199 3.63 14.27 22.88
CA ALA A 199 2.55 13.91 21.96
C ALA A 199 2.92 12.70 21.09
N GLU A 200 2.15 11.61 21.19
CA GLU A 200 2.11 10.54 20.19
C GLU A 200 1.44 11.05 18.90
N THR A 201 2.04 12.03 18.25
CA THR A 201 1.62 12.40 16.89
C THR A 201 2.33 11.51 15.89
N LYS A 202 1.63 11.18 14.79
CA LYS A 202 2.19 10.42 13.65
C LYS A 202 3.49 11.07 13.12
N ASP A 203 3.63 12.39 13.28
CA ASP A 203 4.80 13.17 12.84
C ASP A 203 6.05 13.02 13.73
N ASN A 204 5.90 12.53 14.96
CA ASN A 204 7.00 12.32 15.92
C ASN A 204 7.39 10.85 16.09
N SER A 205 6.73 9.97 15.33
CA SER A 205 6.95 8.52 15.36
C SER A 205 7.89 8.11 14.24
N TYR A 206 8.93 7.37 14.61
CA TYR A 206 9.90 6.75 13.71
C TYR A 206 9.70 5.24 13.76
N TYR A 207 9.70 4.64 12.59
CA TYR A 207 9.59 3.20 12.42
C TYR A 207 10.94 2.66 11.98
N ILE A 208 11.37 1.57 12.61
CA ILE A 208 12.69 0.99 12.46
C ILE A 208 12.53 -0.50 12.22
N PHE A 209 13.18 -1.00 11.17
CA PHE A 209 13.11 -2.40 10.78
C PHE A 209 14.40 -2.82 10.08
N SER A 210 14.80 -4.09 10.20
CA SER A 210 15.93 -4.64 9.45
C SER A 210 15.55 -4.95 8.01
N ILE A 211 16.50 -4.77 7.08
CA ILE A 211 16.32 -5.05 5.65
C ILE A 211 17.45 -5.96 5.11
N GLU A 212 17.14 -6.76 4.08
CA GLU A 212 18.11 -7.69 3.50
C GLU A 212 19.21 -6.90 2.79
N SER A 213 20.47 -7.28 3.06
CA SER A 213 21.69 -6.68 2.49
C SER A 213 22.01 -7.17 1.08
#